data_AF-A0A963W4A0-F1
#
_entry.id   AF-A0A963W4A0-F1
#
_cell.length_a   1.000
_cell.length_b   1.000
_cell.length_c   1.000
_cell.angle_alpha   90.00
_cell.angle_beta   90.00
_cell.angle_gamma   90.00
#
_symmetry.space_group_name_H-M   'P 1'
#
loop_
_entity.id
_entity.type
_entity.pdbx_description
1 polymer ?
#
loop_
_entity_poly.entity_id
_entity_poly.type
_entity_poly.pdbx_seq_one_letter_code
_entity_poly.pdbx_strand_id
1 'polypeptide(L)'
;MIGIEFGFGALEAEFWRLLFAMTRVGAAMLAAPLFGAGTVPFQVRVIASGAIAVLICAWTPLAPPEALLSLEGIVIVAGEVLVGLTLGFVLQIAFAAPVMAAEVMGGSMGMSLALTVDPNSGAQSTALGQYFTVVLTLIFLALGAHLQWIALLIESYQVFPPGETWLGAEKSADIAGFATAMFLTAVTMALPVSLVLLVVQIVTGVL
;
A
#
# COMPACT_ATOMS: atom_id res chain seq x y z
N MET A 1 6.15 23.79 -24.24
CA MET A 1 7.29 24.58 -23.74
C MET A 1 6.89 25.46 -22.54
N ILE A 2 7.03 24.93 -21.32
CA ILE A 2 7.62 25.72 -20.23
C ILE A 2 8.98 25.07 -20.01
N GLY A 3 9.96 25.61 -20.74
CA GLY A 3 11.36 25.18 -20.68
C GLY A 3 12.03 25.90 -19.53
N ILE A 4 12.23 25.21 -18.42
CA ILE A 4 13.26 25.61 -17.47
C ILE A 4 14.53 24.87 -17.90
N GLU A 5 15.08 25.20 -19.08
CA GLU A 5 16.38 24.66 -19.48
C GLU A 5 17.43 25.26 -18.55
N PHE A 6 17.94 24.45 -17.63
CA PHE A 6 19.03 24.84 -16.76
C PHE A 6 20.39 24.80 -17.48
N GLY A 7 20.40 24.41 -18.76
CA GLY A 7 21.59 24.34 -19.61
C GLY A 7 22.38 23.03 -19.50
N PHE A 8 21.81 22.00 -18.85
CA PHE A 8 22.49 20.70 -18.63
C PHE A 8 22.19 19.62 -19.70
N GLY A 9 21.40 19.94 -20.73
CA GLY A 9 21.16 19.07 -21.89
C GLY A 9 20.63 17.68 -21.50
N ALA A 10 21.36 16.62 -21.85
CA ALA A 10 20.96 15.24 -21.62
C ALA A 10 20.83 14.86 -20.13
N LEU A 11 21.60 15.49 -19.23
CA LEU A 11 21.52 15.23 -17.79
C LEU A 11 20.19 15.71 -17.20
N GLU A 12 19.68 16.83 -17.72
CA GLU A 12 18.39 17.37 -17.29
C GLU A 12 17.24 16.45 -17.68
N ALA A 13 17.28 15.89 -18.91
CA ALA A 13 16.27 14.94 -19.37
C ALA A 13 16.23 13.66 -18.52
N GLU A 14 17.39 13.10 -18.18
CA GLU A 14 17.48 11.92 -17.30
C GLU A 14 17.01 12.23 -15.86
N PHE A 15 17.30 13.44 -15.35
CA PHE A 15 16.79 13.87 -14.05
C PHE A 15 15.25 13.95 -14.02
N TRP A 16 14.64 14.55 -15.04
CA TRP A 16 13.18 14.63 -15.15
C TRP A 16 12.54 13.25 -15.31
N ARG A 17 13.17 12.35 -16.08
CA ARG A 17 12.74 10.96 -16.23
C ARG A 17 12.78 10.20 -14.91
N LEU A 18 13.86 10.37 -14.13
CA LEU A 18 13.97 9.79 -12.79
C LEU A 18 12.89 10.33 -11.85
N LEU A 19 12.69 11.65 -11.82
CA LEU A 19 11.68 12.27 -10.97
C LEU A 19 10.28 11.75 -11.32
N PHE A 20 9.98 11.62 -12.61
CA PHE A 20 8.72 11.06 -13.08
C PHE A 20 8.52 9.62 -12.60
N ALA A 21 9.51 8.74 -12.77
CA ALA A 21 9.44 7.37 -12.26
C ALA A 21 9.29 7.31 -10.73
N MET A 22 9.96 8.22 -10.00
CA MET A 22 9.85 8.32 -8.55
C MET A 22 8.43 8.67 -8.06
N THR A 23 7.59 9.30 -8.89
CA THR A 23 6.21 9.65 -8.47
C THR A 23 5.37 8.41 -8.18
N ARG A 24 5.29 7.45 -9.12
CA ARG A 24 4.56 6.19 -8.95
C ARG A 24 5.19 5.32 -7.86
N VAL A 25 6.52 5.18 -7.87
CA VAL A 25 7.26 4.37 -6.87
C VAL A 25 7.03 4.93 -5.47
N GLY A 26 7.23 6.24 -5.30
CA GLY A 26 7.05 6.93 -4.02
C GLY A 26 5.61 6.81 -3.53
N ALA A 27 4.62 7.02 -4.40
CA ALA A 27 3.21 6.86 -4.05
C ALA A 27 2.88 5.42 -3.60
N ALA A 28 3.40 4.40 -4.29
CA ALA A 28 3.23 3.00 -3.91
C ALA A 28 3.88 2.68 -2.57
N MET A 29 5.12 3.13 -2.35
CA MET A 29 5.83 2.90 -1.10
C MET A 29 5.17 3.63 0.08
N LEU A 30 4.65 4.83 -0.13
CA LEU A 30 3.91 5.58 0.89
C LEU A 30 2.62 4.88 1.30
N ALA A 31 1.90 4.29 0.34
CA ALA A 31 0.66 3.56 0.63
C ALA A 31 0.92 2.13 1.15
N ALA A 32 2.09 1.53 0.95
CA ALA A 32 2.35 0.17 1.42
C ALA A 32 2.55 0.11 2.95
N PRO A 33 1.91 -0.82 3.69
CA PRO A 33 1.89 -0.84 5.16
C PRO A 33 3.27 -1.04 5.82
N LEU A 34 4.23 -1.66 5.14
CA LEU A 34 5.59 -1.86 5.66
C LEU A 34 6.54 -0.72 5.28
N PHE A 35 6.44 -0.21 4.05
CA PHE A 35 7.36 0.79 3.51
C PHE A 35 6.96 2.22 3.89
N GLY A 36 5.66 2.46 4.06
CA GLY A 36 5.07 3.74 4.44
C GLY A 36 4.95 3.95 5.95
N ALA A 37 5.30 2.95 6.76
CA ALA A 37 5.17 2.97 8.21
C ALA A 37 5.89 4.19 8.83
N GLY A 38 5.29 4.78 9.86
CA GLY A 38 5.86 5.93 10.58
C GLY A 38 7.21 5.65 11.26
N THR A 39 7.52 4.37 11.48
CA THR A 39 8.81 3.90 11.99
C THR A 39 9.96 4.04 10.99
N VAL A 40 9.68 4.18 9.69
CA VAL A 40 10.69 4.38 8.65
C VAL A 40 10.98 5.87 8.44
N PRO A 41 12.23 6.33 8.66
CA PRO A 41 12.60 7.73 8.44
C PRO A 41 12.30 8.17 7.00
N PHE A 42 11.86 9.42 6.84
CA PHE A 42 11.52 9.97 5.52
C PHE A 42 12.69 9.88 4.54
N GLN A 43 13.92 10.09 5.01
CA GLN A 43 15.14 10.00 4.20
C GLN A 43 15.32 8.61 3.59
N VAL A 44 15.06 7.56 4.37
CA VAL A 44 15.17 6.16 3.90
C VAL A 44 14.11 5.89 2.82
N ARG A 45 12.89 6.38 3.01
CA ARG A 45 11.80 6.23 2.03
C ARG A 45 12.14 6.90 0.70
N VAL A 46 12.66 8.12 0.74
CA VAL A 46 13.06 8.86 -0.48
C VAL A 46 14.23 8.17 -1.18
N ILE A 47 15.26 7.75 -0.44
CA ILE A 47 16.43 7.07 -1.02
C ILE A 47 16.02 5.73 -1.64
N ALA A 48 15.19 4.94 -0.94
CA ALA A 48 14.72 3.65 -1.46
C ALA A 48 13.85 3.83 -2.71
N SER A 49 12.95 4.81 -2.72
CA SER A 49 12.13 5.13 -3.89
C SER A 49 13.00 5.56 -5.08
N GLY A 50 14.03 6.38 -4.82
CA GLY A 50 15.00 6.79 -5.84
C GLY A 50 15.81 5.62 -6.38
N ALA A 51 16.31 4.74 -5.51
CA ALA A 51 17.06 3.55 -5.92
C ALA A 51 16.23 2.62 -6.81
N ILE A 52 14.97 2.37 -6.44
CA ILE A 52 14.04 1.57 -7.25
C ILE A 52 13.74 2.28 -8.58
N ALA A 53 13.50 3.59 -8.56
CA ALA A 53 13.25 4.38 -9.77
C ALA A 53 14.44 4.37 -10.75
N VAL A 54 15.68 4.40 -10.27
CA VAL A 54 16.89 4.26 -11.10
C VAL A 54 16.89 2.90 -11.83
N LEU A 55 16.59 1.82 -11.11
CA LEU A 55 16.51 0.47 -11.71
C LEU A 55 15.40 0.39 -12.76
N ILE A 56 14.24 1.00 -12.48
CA ILE A 56 13.13 1.07 -13.43
C ILE A 56 13.53 1.85 -14.68
N CYS A 57 14.15 3.03 -14.55
CA CYS A 57 14.58 3.82 -15.70
C CYS A 57 15.62 3.09 -16.56
N ALA A 58 16.46 2.25 -15.96
CA ALA A 58 17.42 1.44 -16.69
C ALA A 58 16.76 0.32 -17.52
N TRP A 59 15.66 -0.27 -17.02
CA TRP A 59 15.06 -1.48 -17.61
C TRP A 59 13.76 -1.23 -18.39
N THR A 60 13.13 -0.06 -18.20
CA THR A 60 11.88 0.29 -18.88
C THR A 60 12.04 1.59 -19.68
N PRO A 61 11.60 1.61 -20.95
CA PRO A 61 11.59 2.82 -21.76
C PRO A 61 10.46 3.75 -21.29
N LEU A 62 10.74 4.53 -20.25
CA LEU A 62 9.89 5.60 -19.76
C LEU A 62 10.13 6.88 -20.55
N ALA A 63 9.12 7.33 -21.30
CA ALA A 63 9.12 8.62 -21.95
C ALA A 63 8.32 9.62 -21.09
N PRO A 64 8.99 10.55 -20.38
CA PRO A 64 8.29 11.60 -19.65
C PRO A 64 7.65 12.59 -20.65
N PRO A 65 6.51 13.23 -20.30
CA PRO A 65 5.93 14.31 -21.08
C PRO A 65 6.92 15.46 -21.31
N GLU A 66 6.90 16.07 -22.51
CA GLU A 66 7.79 17.19 -22.87
C GLU A 66 7.68 18.40 -21.93
N ALA A 67 6.53 18.56 -21.26
CA ALA A 67 6.31 19.60 -20.27
C ALA A 67 5.55 19.05 -19.05
N LEU A 68 6.29 18.54 -18.06
CA LEU A 68 5.73 18.01 -16.80
C LEU A 68 4.89 19.05 -16.02
N LEU A 69 5.26 20.33 -16.10
CA LEU A 69 4.55 21.43 -15.42
C LEU A 69 3.39 22.02 -16.24
N SER A 70 3.13 21.49 -17.43
CA SER A 70 1.92 21.85 -18.19
C SER A 70 0.68 21.21 -17.55
N LEU A 71 -0.51 21.73 -17.88
CA LEU A 71 -1.76 21.15 -17.40
C LEU A 71 -1.86 19.65 -17.75
N GLU A 72 -1.45 19.28 -18.96
CA GLU A 72 -1.40 17.89 -19.42
C GLU A 72 -0.39 17.06 -18.62
N GLY A 73 0.83 17.59 -18.41
CA GLY A 73 1.86 16.93 -17.60
C GLY A 73 1.43 16.66 -16.17
N ILE A 74 0.72 17.61 -15.54
CA ILE A 74 0.18 17.46 -14.18
C ILE A 74 -0.87 16.35 -14.12
N VAL A 75 -1.76 16.25 -15.12
CA VAL A 75 -2.76 15.17 -15.19
C VAL A 75 -2.08 13.81 -15.31
N ILE A 76 -1.04 13.70 -16.12
CA ILE A 76 -0.27 12.45 -16.28
C ILE A 76 0.41 12.07 -14.96
N VAL A 77 1.08 13.01 -14.29
CA VAL A 77 1.71 12.79 -12.97
C VAL A 77 0.67 12.40 -11.92
N ALA A 78 -0.52 13.01 -11.92
CA ALA A 78 -1.59 12.61 -11.02
C ALA A 78 -2.04 11.16 -11.30
N GLY A 79 -2.08 10.75 -12.58
CA GLY A 79 -2.30 9.36 -12.98
C GLY A 79 -1.26 8.40 -12.38
N GLU A 80 0.03 8.73 -12.48
CA GLU A 80 1.13 7.94 -11.89
C GLU A 80 1.00 7.79 -10.37
N VAL A 81 0.66 8.88 -9.68
CA VAL A 81 0.42 8.87 -8.23
C VAL A 81 -0.76 7.95 -7.90
N LEU A 82 -1.86 8.03 -8.64
CA LEU A 82 -3.03 7.18 -8.42
C LEU A 82 -2.72 5.69 -8.66
N VAL A 83 -1.92 5.34 -9.69
CA VAL A 83 -1.48 3.94 -9.92
C VAL A 83 -0.68 3.47 -8.71
N GLY A 84 0.31 4.26 -8.30
CA GLY A 84 1.16 3.92 -7.16
C GLY A 84 0.34 3.73 -5.89
N LEU A 85 -0.53 4.69 -5.56
CA LEU A 85 -1.42 4.61 -4.40
C LEU A 85 -2.30 3.36 -4.45
N THR A 86 -2.80 2.98 -5.63
CA THR A 86 -3.65 1.79 -5.78
C THR A 86 -2.87 0.50 -5.52
N LEU A 87 -1.63 0.39 -6.01
CA LEU A 87 -0.77 -0.77 -5.72
C LEU A 87 -0.47 -0.92 -4.23
N GLY A 88 -0.22 0.18 -3.53
CA GLY A 88 -0.03 0.16 -2.08
C GLY A 88 -1.34 -0.12 -1.33
N PHE A 89 -2.46 0.44 -1.80
CA PHE A 89 -3.78 0.26 -1.20
C PHE A 89 -4.29 -1.18 -1.28
N VAL A 90 -4.10 -1.86 -2.41
CA VAL A 90 -4.42 -3.29 -2.53
C VAL A 90 -3.62 -4.12 -1.53
N LEU A 91 -2.35 -3.77 -1.31
CA LEU A 91 -1.54 -4.40 -0.27
C LEU A 91 -2.06 -4.10 1.15
N GLN A 92 -2.55 -2.88 1.42
CA GLN A 92 -3.21 -2.57 2.69
C GLN A 92 -4.46 -3.44 2.90
N ILE A 93 -5.29 -3.63 1.89
CA ILE A 93 -6.47 -4.51 1.97
C ILE A 93 -6.03 -5.93 2.34
N ALA A 94 -4.97 -6.45 1.71
CA ALA A 94 -4.46 -7.79 2.04
C ALA A 94 -4.01 -7.90 3.52
N PHE A 95 -3.40 -6.84 4.06
CA PHE A 95 -2.99 -6.79 5.47
C PHE A 95 -4.15 -6.59 6.45
N ALA A 96 -5.23 -5.94 6.01
CA ALA A 96 -6.36 -5.62 6.86
C ALA A 96 -7.19 -6.86 7.25
N ALA A 97 -7.22 -7.92 6.44
CA ALA A 97 -8.08 -9.08 6.73
C ALA A 97 -7.72 -9.77 8.07
N PRO A 98 -6.46 -10.20 8.31
CA PRO A 98 -6.12 -10.87 9.56
C PRO A 98 -6.16 -9.93 10.76
N VAL A 99 -5.78 -8.66 10.57
CA VAL A 99 -5.82 -7.64 11.62
C VAL A 99 -7.26 -7.36 12.06
N MET A 100 -8.19 -7.20 11.12
CA MET A 100 -9.60 -7.01 11.45
C MET A 100 -10.19 -8.24 12.16
N ALA A 101 -9.81 -9.46 11.73
CA ALA A 101 -10.22 -10.67 12.45
C ALA A 101 -9.73 -10.64 13.91
N ALA A 102 -8.48 -10.22 14.13
CA ALA A 102 -7.89 -10.09 15.45
C ALA A 102 -8.61 -9.05 16.32
N GLU A 103 -9.03 -7.92 15.74
CA GLU A 103 -9.81 -6.92 16.49
C GLU A 103 -11.19 -7.46 16.92
N VAL A 104 -11.88 -8.20 16.05
CA VAL A 104 -13.16 -8.83 16.40
C VAL A 104 -12.98 -9.87 17.51
N MET A 105 -11.95 -10.71 17.40
CA MET A 105 -11.61 -11.68 18.44
C MET A 105 -11.25 -10.99 19.77
N GLY A 106 -10.36 -9.99 19.73
CA GLY A 106 -9.94 -9.23 20.91
C GLY A 106 -11.11 -8.50 21.58
N GLY A 107 -12.03 -7.95 20.79
CA GLY A 107 -13.28 -7.38 21.27
C GLY A 107 -14.12 -8.39 22.04
N SER A 108 -14.30 -9.61 21.49
CA SER A 108 -15.02 -10.69 22.19
C SER A 108 -14.31 -11.22 23.44
N MET A 109 -13.00 -11.01 23.57
CA MET A 109 -12.23 -11.32 24.78
C MET A 109 -12.33 -10.24 25.87
N GLY A 110 -12.99 -9.11 25.59
CA GLY A 110 -13.07 -7.97 26.51
C GLY A 110 -11.84 -7.05 26.47
N MET A 111 -10.93 -7.22 25.51
CA MET A 111 -9.74 -6.38 25.36
C MET A 111 -10.03 -4.99 24.77
N SER A 112 -11.28 -4.69 24.42
CA SER A 112 -11.70 -3.39 23.88
C SER A 112 -11.48 -2.21 24.85
N LEU A 113 -11.25 -2.49 26.14
CA LEU A 113 -10.87 -1.49 27.15
C LEU A 113 -9.36 -1.22 27.21
N ALA A 114 -8.55 -2.06 26.56
CA ALA A 114 -7.09 -2.03 26.58
C ALA A 114 -6.53 -1.75 25.18
N LEU A 115 -6.99 -0.66 24.57
CA LEU A 115 -6.54 -0.24 23.25
C LEU A 115 -5.19 0.49 23.35
N THR A 116 -4.27 0.11 22.48
CA THR A 116 -2.96 0.78 22.33
C THR A 116 -2.90 1.43 20.94
N VAL A 117 -2.23 2.57 20.84
CA VAL A 117 -1.98 3.19 19.53
C VAL A 117 -0.99 2.32 18.75
N ASP A 118 -1.39 1.87 17.58
CA ASP A 118 -0.51 1.22 16.61
C ASP A 118 0.48 2.28 16.04
N PRO A 119 1.80 2.11 16.23
CA PRO A 119 2.79 3.08 15.76
C PRO A 119 2.90 3.17 14.23
N ASN A 120 2.38 2.19 13.49
CA ASN A 120 2.45 2.18 12.03
C ASN A 120 1.27 2.92 11.38
N SER A 121 0.06 2.69 11.87
CA SER A 121 -1.17 3.29 11.33
C SER A 121 -1.67 4.50 12.12
N GLY A 122 -1.23 4.66 13.38
CA GLY A 122 -1.78 5.64 14.32
C GLY A 122 -3.18 5.26 14.85
N ALA A 123 -3.76 4.16 14.38
CA ALA A 123 -5.06 3.67 14.82
C ALA A 123 -4.96 3.03 16.21
N GLN A 124 -6.09 2.96 16.93
CA GLN A 124 -6.17 2.18 18.16
C GLN A 124 -6.40 0.71 17.82
N SER A 125 -5.56 -0.16 18.38
CA SER A 125 -5.58 -1.61 18.14
C SER A 125 -5.47 -2.36 19.47
N THR A 126 -6.13 -3.51 19.56
CA THR A 126 -5.99 -4.41 20.70
C THR A 126 -4.60 -5.08 20.71
N ALA A 127 -4.17 -5.60 21.87
CA ALA A 127 -2.91 -6.37 21.94
C ALA A 127 -2.89 -7.56 20.96
N LEU A 128 -4.06 -8.19 20.73
CA LEU A 128 -4.21 -9.25 19.74
C LEU A 128 -4.06 -8.74 18.30
N GLY A 129 -4.63 -7.57 18.00
CA GLY A 129 -4.44 -6.89 16.71
C GLY A 129 -2.96 -6.62 16.42
N GLN A 130 -2.23 -6.04 17.37
CA GLN A 130 -0.78 -5.81 17.23
C GLN A 130 0.01 -7.12 17.04
N TYR A 131 -0.35 -8.19 17.77
CA TYR A 131 0.25 -9.50 17.58
C TYR A 131 0.05 -10.02 16.15
N PHE A 132 -1.17 -9.93 15.60
CA PHE A 132 -1.46 -10.34 14.23
C PHE A 132 -0.72 -9.49 13.19
N THR A 133 -0.61 -8.18 13.41
CA THR A 133 0.19 -7.30 12.54
C THR A 133 1.66 -7.74 12.46
N VAL A 134 2.27 -8.05 13.61
CA VAL A 134 3.67 -8.53 13.67
C VAL A 134 3.81 -9.89 12.97
N VAL A 135 2.93 -10.85 13.29
CA VAL A 135 2.96 -12.19 12.68
C VAL A 135 2.78 -12.12 11.17
N LEU A 136 1.82 -11.31 10.70
CA LEU A 136 1.56 -11.15 9.27
C LEU A 136 2.75 -10.51 8.55
N THR A 137 3.39 -9.52 9.18
CA THR A 137 4.62 -8.91 8.65
C THR A 137 5.74 -9.95 8.51
N LEU A 138 5.93 -10.81 9.51
CA LEU A 138 6.92 -11.88 9.45
C LEU A 138 6.61 -12.88 8.34
N ILE A 139 5.34 -13.28 8.18
CA ILE A 139 4.91 -14.17 7.09
C ILE A 139 5.17 -13.52 5.73
N PHE A 140 4.81 -12.25 5.57
CA PHE A 140 5.03 -11.49 4.33
C PHE A 140 6.51 -11.42 3.95
N LEU A 141 7.39 -11.25 4.94
CA LEU A 141 8.84 -11.27 4.72
C LEU A 141 9.36 -12.67 4.42
N ALA A 142 8.92 -13.69 5.18
CA ALA A 142 9.36 -15.07 5.04
C ALA A 142 8.98 -15.69 3.68
N LEU A 143 7.82 -15.32 3.14
CA LEU A 143 7.37 -15.75 1.81
C LEU A 143 8.06 -14.98 0.67
N GLY A 144 8.85 -13.94 0.96
CA GLY A 144 9.41 -13.06 -0.06
C GLY A 144 8.36 -12.21 -0.78
N ALA A 145 7.16 -12.05 -0.20
CA ALA A 145 6.05 -11.33 -0.83
C ALA A 145 6.36 -9.84 -1.04
N HIS A 146 7.25 -9.26 -0.22
CA HIS A 146 7.80 -7.92 -0.45
C HIS A 146 8.56 -7.80 -1.79
N LEU A 147 9.31 -8.82 -2.20
CA LEU A 147 10.01 -8.84 -3.49
C LEU A 147 9.02 -9.00 -4.64
N GLN A 148 8.01 -9.86 -4.47
CA GLN A 148 6.94 -10.04 -5.45
C GLN A 148 6.15 -8.74 -5.66
N TRP A 149 5.86 -8.00 -4.59
CA TRP A 149 5.18 -6.71 -4.69
C TRP A 149 6.03 -5.66 -5.44
N ILE A 150 7.35 -5.62 -5.21
CA ILE A 150 8.25 -4.75 -5.99
C ILE A 150 8.28 -5.19 -7.47
N ALA A 151 8.25 -6.49 -7.76
CA ALA A 151 8.17 -6.98 -9.13
C ALA A 151 6.86 -6.54 -9.82
N LEU A 152 5.72 -6.62 -9.12
CA LEU A 152 4.43 -6.09 -9.61
C LEU A 152 4.47 -4.59 -9.87
N LEU A 153 5.19 -3.84 -9.04
CA LEU A 153 5.39 -2.40 -9.24
C LEU A 153 6.16 -2.13 -10.55
N ILE A 154 7.18 -2.93 -10.87
CA ILE A 154 7.93 -2.80 -12.12
C ILE A 154 7.04 -3.21 -13.31
N GLU A 155 6.32 -4.32 -13.20
CA GLU A 155 5.38 -4.81 -14.23
C GLU A 155 4.24 -3.82 -14.49
N SER A 156 3.85 -3.02 -13.49
CA SER A 156 2.83 -1.99 -13.62
C SER A 156 3.12 -0.97 -14.73
N TYR A 157 4.39 -0.72 -15.06
CA TYR A 157 4.77 0.20 -16.15
C TYR A 157 4.46 -0.37 -17.54
N GLN A 158 4.34 -1.69 -17.66
CA GLN A 158 3.94 -2.36 -18.90
C GLN A 158 2.42 -2.48 -19.00
N VAL A 159 1.76 -2.80 -17.87
CA VAL A 159 0.30 -2.98 -17.81
C VAL A 159 -0.46 -1.65 -17.80
N PHE A 160 0.13 -0.62 -17.18
CA PHE A 160 -0.42 0.73 -17.10
C PHE A 160 0.61 1.74 -17.62
N PRO A 161 0.72 1.89 -18.95
CA PRO A 161 1.63 2.85 -19.56
C PRO A 161 1.32 4.28 -19.12
N PRO A 162 2.34 5.13 -18.90
CA PRO A 162 2.14 6.52 -18.55
C PRO A 162 1.35 7.28 -19.62
N GLY A 163 0.39 8.10 -19.19
CA GLY A 163 -0.44 8.93 -20.08
C GLY A 163 -1.74 8.28 -20.56
N GLU A 164 -1.94 6.98 -20.28
CA GLU A 164 -3.20 6.29 -20.57
C GLU A 164 -4.16 6.32 -19.37
N THR A 165 -5.46 6.39 -19.65
CA THR A 165 -6.51 6.28 -18.63
C THR A 165 -6.68 4.84 -18.22
N TRP A 166 -6.28 4.52 -16.99
CA TRP A 166 -6.28 3.13 -16.50
C TRP A 166 -7.42 2.81 -15.54
N LEU A 167 -8.00 3.81 -14.85
CA LEU A 167 -9.15 3.64 -13.94
C LEU A 167 -10.45 3.51 -14.74
N GLY A 168 -10.75 2.29 -15.17
CA GLY A 168 -12.06 1.90 -15.68
C GLY A 168 -12.97 1.37 -14.56
N ALA A 169 -14.29 1.41 -14.78
CA ALA A 169 -15.28 0.89 -13.85
C ALA A 169 -15.01 -0.58 -13.46
N GLU A 170 -14.57 -1.40 -14.42
CA GLU A 170 -14.22 -2.81 -14.18
C GLU A 170 -13.09 -2.98 -13.15
N LYS A 171 -11.96 -2.29 -13.33
CA LYS A 171 -10.83 -2.40 -12.39
C LYS A 171 -11.19 -1.88 -11.00
N SER A 172 -12.00 -0.82 -10.91
CA SER A 172 -12.50 -0.35 -9.60
C SER A 172 -13.43 -1.38 -8.94
N ALA A 173 -14.23 -2.11 -9.72
CA ALA A 173 -15.07 -3.19 -9.22
C ALA A 173 -14.23 -4.38 -8.74
N ASP A 174 -13.13 -4.72 -9.41
CA ASP A 174 -12.21 -5.77 -8.97
C ASP A 174 -11.55 -5.44 -7.62
N ILE A 175 -11.12 -4.19 -7.44
CA ILE A 175 -10.56 -3.71 -6.16
C ILE A 175 -11.62 -3.78 -5.06
N ALA A 176 -12.86 -3.36 -5.34
CA ALA A 176 -13.97 -3.47 -4.40
C ALA A 176 -14.34 -4.94 -4.09
N GLY A 177 -14.25 -5.82 -5.08
CA GLY A 177 -14.41 -7.26 -4.90
C GLY A 177 -13.34 -7.86 -4.00
N PHE A 178 -12.09 -7.43 -4.15
CA PHE A 178 -10.99 -7.82 -3.26
C PHE A 178 -11.20 -7.34 -1.82
N ALA A 179 -11.67 -6.11 -1.63
CA ALA A 179 -12.06 -5.61 -0.30
C ALA A 179 -13.20 -6.44 0.31
N THR A 180 -14.19 -6.86 -0.50
CA THR A 180 -15.27 -7.73 -0.04
C THR A 180 -14.72 -9.10 0.40
N ALA A 181 -13.82 -9.69 -0.38
CA ALA A 181 -13.14 -10.93 -0.02
C ALA A 181 -12.32 -10.80 1.28
N MET A 182 -11.67 -9.65 1.50
CA MET A 182 -11.01 -9.33 2.77
C MET A 182 -11.99 -9.35 3.94
N PHE A 183 -13.15 -8.70 3.83
CA PHE A 183 -14.16 -8.69 4.90
C PHE A 183 -14.67 -10.09 5.21
N LEU A 184 -15.00 -10.87 4.18
CA LEU A 184 -15.44 -12.25 4.33
C LEU A 184 -14.36 -13.11 5.03
N THR A 185 -13.11 -13.01 4.58
CA THR A 185 -11.99 -13.75 5.17
C THR A 185 -11.83 -13.42 6.64
N ALA A 186 -11.83 -12.13 6.98
CA ALA A 186 -11.68 -11.70 8.36
C ALA A 186 -12.82 -12.18 9.28
N VAL A 187 -14.07 -12.10 8.82
CA VAL A 187 -15.23 -12.61 9.57
C VAL A 187 -15.11 -14.11 9.75
N THR A 188 -14.78 -14.88 8.71
CA THR A 188 -14.64 -16.34 8.80
C THR A 188 -13.52 -16.75 9.76
N MET A 189 -12.42 -16.00 9.83
CA MET A 189 -11.34 -16.21 10.78
C MET A 189 -11.77 -15.94 12.22
N ALA A 190 -12.54 -14.87 12.47
CA ALA A 190 -12.96 -14.48 13.81
C ALA A 190 -14.12 -15.33 14.36
N LEU A 191 -15.02 -15.76 13.49
CA LEU A 191 -16.27 -16.44 13.82
C LEU A 191 -16.12 -17.62 14.82
N PRO A 192 -15.23 -18.60 14.64
CA PRO A 192 -15.14 -19.74 15.56
C PRO A 192 -14.74 -19.31 16.97
N VAL A 193 -13.80 -18.37 17.11
CA VAL A 193 -13.32 -17.90 18.42
C VAL A 193 -14.37 -17.02 19.09
N SER A 194 -14.95 -16.08 18.34
CA SER A 194 -15.95 -15.15 18.86
C SER A 194 -17.23 -15.85 19.30
N LEU A 195 -17.67 -16.91 18.62
CA LEU A 195 -18.85 -17.69 19.03
C LEU A 195 -18.60 -18.45 20.35
N VAL A 196 -17.42 -19.08 20.50
CA VAL A 196 -17.07 -19.76 21.76
C VAL A 196 -17.05 -18.76 22.91
N LEU A 197 -16.42 -17.59 22.71
CA LEU A 197 -16.36 -16.55 23.74
C LEU A 197 -17.72 -15.95 24.05
N LEU A 198 -18.61 -15.81 23.07
CA LEU A 198 -19.98 -15.37 23.29
C LEU A 198 -20.73 -16.34 24.20
N VAL A 199 -20.61 -17.65 23.96
CA VAL A 199 -21.23 -18.67 24.82
C VAL A 199 -20.67 -18.59 26.25
N VAL A 200 -19.35 -18.44 26.40
CA VAL A 200 -18.71 -18.28 27.72
C VAL A 200 -19.25 -17.04 28.46
N GLN A 201 -19.43 -15.92 27.76
CA GLN A 201 -19.98 -14.69 28.33
C GLN A 201 -21.44 -14.87 28.78
N ILE A 202 -22.26 -15.51 27.95
CA ILE A 202 -23.67 -15.80 28.29
C ILE A 202 -23.75 -16.69 29.53
N VAL A 203 -22.97 -17.78 29.58
CA VAL A 203 -22.96 -18.71 30.72
C VAL A 203 -22.51 -17.99 31.99
N THR A 204 -21.43 -17.20 31.92
CA THR A 204 -20.94 -16.42 33.06
C THR A 204 -21.97 -15.39 33.53
N GLY A 205 -22.72 -14.77 32.62
CA GLY A 205 -23.75 -13.79 32.98
C GLY A 205 -25.01 -14.38 33.62
N VAL A 206 -25.26 -15.69 33.44
CA VAL A 206 -26.39 -16.41 34.06
C VAL A 206 -26.05 -16.90 35.48
N LEU A 207 -24.77 -17.18 35.75
CA LEU A 207 -24.26 -17.59 37.06
C LEU A 207 -24.17 -16.40 38.04
#